data_AF-A0AAX3VK79-F1
#
_entry.id   AF-A0AAX3VK79-F1
#
_cell.length_a   1.000
_cell.length_b   1.000
_cell.length_c   1.000
_cell.angle_alpha   90.00
_cell.angle_beta   90.00
_cell.angle_gamma   90.00
#
_symmetry.space_group_name_H-M   'P 1'
#
loop_
_entity.id
_entity.type
_entity.pdbx_description
1 polymer ?
#
loop_
_entity_poly.entity_id
_entity_poly.type
_entity_poly.pdbx_seq_one_letter_code
_entity_poly.pdbx_strand_id
1 'polypeptide(L)'
;MDLPVKLGDAQEFLMLVPSPLAERVAEDERLVVAAYRFRRGLGIRARRALASRIEHEVTAALHIVRPGTVVVAFDGAGTMSRARVHRLATGVVGEVSRSATNLVGADTTVIGVVVMSPAERDLAAACVRHVAEQPPHRGDGLVFHASDLRRANIYELIEEAVL
;
A
#
# COMPACT_ATOMS: atom_id res chain seq x y z
N MET A 1 -14.27 11.32 -8.30
CA MET A 1 -13.27 10.55 -7.54
C MET A 1 -12.96 9.32 -8.34
N ASP A 2 -11.76 9.30 -8.90
CA ASP A 2 -11.30 8.24 -9.78
C ASP A 2 -10.97 6.98 -9.00
N LEU A 3 -11.11 5.85 -9.68
CA LEU A 3 -11.15 4.55 -9.05
C LEU A 3 -9.77 3.87 -9.11
N PRO A 4 -9.31 3.21 -8.03
CA PRO A 4 -7.92 2.76 -7.92
C PRO A 4 -7.59 1.53 -8.76
N VAL A 5 -6.39 1.49 -9.33
CA VAL A 5 -5.84 0.27 -9.94
C VAL A 5 -5.49 -0.73 -8.85
N LYS A 6 -6.03 -1.94 -8.91
CA LYS A 6 -5.86 -2.96 -7.87
C LYS A 6 -4.92 -4.09 -8.30
N LEU A 7 -3.98 -4.43 -7.42
CA LEU A 7 -2.99 -5.50 -7.65
C LEU A 7 -2.92 -6.46 -6.45
N GLY A 8 -2.45 -7.68 -6.70
CA GLY A 8 -2.13 -8.65 -5.65
C GLY A 8 -3.19 -9.71 -5.36
N ASP A 9 -2.96 -10.45 -4.28
CA ASP A 9 -3.68 -11.69 -3.94
C ASP A 9 -4.55 -11.61 -2.67
N ALA A 10 -4.52 -10.49 -1.95
CA ALA A 10 -5.41 -10.26 -0.80
C ALA A 10 -6.81 -9.81 -1.25
N GLN A 11 -7.53 -10.69 -1.95
CA GLN A 11 -8.84 -10.39 -2.56
C GLN A 11 -9.88 -9.88 -1.55
N GLU A 12 -9.90 -10.43 -0.33
CA GLU A 12 -10.78 -9.97 0.75
C GLU A 12 -10.58 -8.48 1.07
N PHE A 13 -9.35 -7.96 0.98
CA PHE A 13 -9.08 -6.53 1.15
C PHE A 13 -9.45 -5.74 -0.11
N LEU A 14 -9.05 -6.23 -1.28
CA LEU A 14 -9.29 -5.56 -2.56
C LEU A 14 -10.78 -5.36 -2.86
N MET A 15 -11.64 -6.26 -2.39
CA MET A 15 -13.11 -6.15 -2.54
C MET A 15 -13.72 -5.01 -1.70
N LEU A 16 -13.06 -4.55 -0.64
CA LEU A 16 -13.54 -3.46 0.21
C LEU A 16 -13.23 -2.07 -0.34
N VAL A 17 -12.27 -1.99 -1.25
CA VAL A 17 -11.91 -0.76 -1.95
C VAL A 17 -12.77 -0.68 -3.22
N PRO A 18 -13.37 0.45 -3.60
CA PRO A 18 -14.07 0.57 -4.90
C PRO A 18 -13.11 0.31 -6.08
N SER A 19 -13.59 -0.26 -7.20
CA SER A 19 -12.76 -0.61 -8.38
C SER A 19 -13.11 0.25 -9.58
N PRO A 20 -12.19 0.50 -10.53
CA PRO A 20 -12.49 1.25 -11.74
C PRO A 20 -13.56 0.60 -12.59
N LEU A 21 -14.58 1.38 -12.91
CA LEU A 21 -15.18 1.39 -14.24
C LEU A 21 -14.13 2.00 -15.16
N ALA A 22 -13.79 1.29 -16.23
CA ALA A 22 -12.72 1.65 -17.15
C ALA A 22 -13.03 2.97 -17.89
N GLU A 23 -12.58 4.10 -17.36
CA GLU A 23 -12.56 5.38 -18.08
C GLU A 23 -11.24 6.13 -17.85
N ARG A 24 -10.90 6.99 -18.82
CA ARG A 24 -9.59 7.66 -18.95
C ARG A 24 -9.44 8.74 -17.88
N VAL A 25 -8.80 8.36 -16.78
CA VAL A 25 -8.36 9.25 -15.69
C VAL A 25 -7.05 9.95 -16.08
N ALA A 26 -6.83 11.20 -15.67
CA ALA A 26 -5.52 11.86 -15.79
C ALA A 26 -4.44 11.02 -15.09
N GLU A 27 -3.31 10.75 -15.73
CA GLU A 27 -2.31 9.79 -15.23
C GLU A 27 -1.82 10.13 -13.81
N ASP A 28 -1.56 11.41 -13.54
CA ASP A 28 -0.99 11.89 -12.27
C ASP A 28 -1.95 11.77 -11.05
N GLU A 29 -3.26 11.71 -11.26
CA GLU A 29 -4.26 11.62 -10.15
C GLU A 29 -4.62 10.16 -9.80
N ARG A 30 -4.04 9.18 -10.49
CA ARG A 30 -4.38 7.77 -10.27
C ARG A 30 -3.82 7.26 -8.94
N LEU A 31 -4.62 6.45 -8.25
CA LEU A 31 -4.20 5.67 -7.09
C LEU A 31 -3.95 4.21 -7.49
N VAL A 32 -2.81 3.66 -7.13
CA VAL A 32 -2.57 2.21 -7.17
C VAL A 32 -2.74 1.63 -5.77
N VAL A 33 -3.55 0.58 -5.64
CA VAL A 33 -3.75 -0.18 -4.40
C VAL A 33 -3.25 -1.60 -4.62
N ALA A 34 -2.13 -1.94 -3.98
CA ALA A 34 -1.55 -3.27 -4.06
C ALA A 34 -1.75 -3.99 -2.73
N ALA A 35 -2.35 -5.17 -2.72
CA ALA A 35 -2.67 -5.87 -1.47
C ALA A 35 -2.20 -7.32 -1.50
N TYR A 36 -1.36 -7.70 -0.53
CA TYR A 36 -0.71 -9.01 -0.50
C TYR A 36 -0.86 -9.67 0.85
N ARG A 37 -1.12 -10.98 0.82
CA ARG A 37 -1.22 -11.79 2.03
C ARG A 37 0.11 -12.44 2.36
N PHE A 38 0.62 -12.15 3.55
CA PHE A 38 1.71 -12.95 4.09
C PHE A 38 1.20 -14.34 4.48
N ARG A 39 2.02 -15.36 4.27
CA ARG A 39 1.69 -16.74 4.67
C ARG A 39 2.48 -17.14 5.92
N ARG A 40 1.89 -18.00 6.75
CA ARG A 40 2.59 -18.62 7.90
C ARG A 40 3.81 -19.39 7.40
N GLY A 41 4.87 -19.44 8.22
CA GLY A 41 6.01 -20.30 7.99
C GLY A 41 6.88 -19.95 6.78
N LEU A 42 6.69 -18.80 6.12
CA LEU A 42 7.55 -18.38 5.03
C LEU A 42 9.01 -18.27 5.49
N GLY A 43 9.89 -19.10 4.93
CA GLY A 43 11.34 -19.00 5.12
C GLY A 43 11.91 -17.72 4.49
N ILE A 44 13.18 -17.41 4.76
CA ILE A 44 13.85 -16.17 4.26
C ILE A 44 13.71 -16.04 2.73
N ARG A 45 13.96 -17.12 1.99
CA ARG A 45 13.86 -17.13 0.52
C ARG A 45 12.46 -16.81 0.01
N ALA A 46 11.44 -17.45 0.57
CA ALA A 46 10.05 -17.22 0.19
C ALA A 46 9.58 -15.79 0.50
N ARG A 47 10.08 -15.20 1.60
CA ARG A 47 9.82 -13.78 1.92
C ARG A 47 10.47 -12.82 0.92
N ARG A 48 11.73 -13.06 0.53
CA ARG A 48 12.40 -12.26 -0.52
C ARG A 48 11.70 -12.39 -1.87
N ALA A 49 11.26 -13.59 -2.23
CA ALA A 49 10.51 -13.82 -3.46
C ALA A 49 9.18 -13.05 -3.46
N LEU A 50 8.46 -13.04 -2.33
CA LEU A 50 7.25 -12.24 -2.19
C LEU A 50 7.55 -10.74 -2.31
N ALA A 51 8.58 -10.24 -1.62
CA ALA A 51 8.98 -8.84 -1.71
C ALA A 51 9.30 -8.43 -3.17
N SER A 52 10.12 -9.22 -3.86
CA SER A 52 10.49 -8.98 -5.26
C SER A 52 9.30 -9.07 -6.21
N ARG A 53 8.35 -9.98 -5.95
CA ARG A 53 7.10 -10.05 -6.71
C ARG A 53 6.26 -8.79 -6.53
N ILE A 54 6.09 -8.32 -5.29
CA ILE A 54 5.32 -7.10 -4.99
C ILE A 54 5.95 -5.91 -5.71
N GLU A 55 7.28 -5.76 -5.56
CA GLU A 55 8.04 -4.73 -6.25
C GLU A 55 7.80 -4.78 -7.76
N HIS A 56 7.98 -5.94 -8.39
CA HIS A 56 7.79 -6.11 -9.83
C HIS A 56 6.37 -5.77 -10.29
N GLU A 57 5.33 -6.28 -9.61
CA GLU A 57 3.94 -6.03 -9.98
C GLU A 57 3.59 -4.54 -9.84
N VAL A 58 4.02 -3.89 -8.76
CA VAL A 58 3.78 -2.44 -8.56
C VAL A 58 4.56 -1.63 -9.58
N THR A 59 5.84 -1.92 -9.81
CA THR A 59 6.67 -1.25 -10.81
C THR A 59 6.09 -1.38 -12.22
N ALA A 60 5.56 -2.55 -12.59
CA ALA A 60 4.87 -2.73 -13.86
C ALA A 60 3.65 -1.81 -13.98
N ALA A 61 2.87 -1.64 -12.91
CA ALA A 61 1.75 -0.71 -12.91
C ALA A 61 2.20 0.76 -13.00
N LEU A 62 3.28 1.14 -12.29
CA LEU A 62 3.85 2.50 -12.37
C LEU A 62 4.18 2.90 -13.82
N HIS A 63 4.73 1.97 -14.62
CA HIS A 63 5.02 2.21 -16.04
C HIS A 63 3.78 2.49 -16.90
N ILE A 64 2.64 1.92 -16.53
CA ILE A 64 1.40 2.00 -17.32
C ILE A 64 0.57 3.21 -16.90
N VAL A 65 0.51 3.51 -15.60
CA VAL A 65 -0.47 4.46 -15.06
C VAL A 65 0.10 5.71 -14.41
N ARG A 66 1.41 5.75 -14.09
CA ARG A 66 2.11 6.90 -13.47
C ARG A 66 1.34 7.56 -12.32
N PRO A 67 0.98 6.81 -11.27
CA PRO A 67 0.10 7.29 -10.21
C PRO A 67 0.80 8.33 -9.32
N GLY A 68 0.04 9.33 -8.82
CA GLY A 68 0.50 10.24 -7.77
C GLY A 68 0.59 9.56 -6.39
N THR A 69 -0.11 8.44 -6.18
CA THR A 69 -0.03 7.68 -4.92
C THR A 69 -0.12 6.17 -5.14
N VAL A 70 0.67 5.43 -4.36
CA VAL A 70 0.58 3.97 -4.23
C VAL A 70 0.33 3.62 -2.77
N VAL A 71 -0.72 2.86 -2.49
CA VAL A 71 -0.92 2.24 -1.17
C VAL A 71 -0.68 0.74 -1.27
N VAL A 72 0.25 0.24 -0.47
CA VAL A 72 0.55 -1.19 -0.36
C VAL A 72 0.00 -1.74 0.96
N ALA A 73 -1.06 -2.54 0.88
CA ALA A 73 -1.65 -3.23 2.02
C ALA A 73 -1.00 -4.61 2.24
N PHE A 74 -0.58 -4.85 3.48
CA PHE A 74 0.04 -6.11 3.90
C PHE A 74 -0.88 -6.85 4.87
N ASP A 75 -1.58 -7.87 4.38
CA ASP A 75 -2.43 -8.74 5.21
C ASP A 75 -1.55 -9.77 5.92
N GLY A 76 -1.22 -9.45 7.18
CA GLY A 76 -0.50 -10.31 8.11
C GLY A 76 -1.41 -11.07 9.07
N ALA A 77 -2.73 -10.99 8.92
CA ALA A 77 -3.68 -11.47 9.91
C ALA A 77 -3.47 -12.95 10.24
N GLY A 78 -3.18 -13.22 11.52
CA GLY A 78 -2.92 -14.57 12.01
C GLY A 78 -1.68 -15.24 11.41
N THR A 79 -0.72 -14.53 10.80
CA THR A 79 0.41 -15.18 10.09
C THR A 79 1.73 -15.17 10.86
N MET A 80 2.12 -14.00 11.37
CA MET A 80 3.36 -13.78 12.11
C MET A 80 3.19 -12.60 13.07
N SER A 81 4.19 -12.33 13.91
CA SER A 81 4.12 -11.22 14.86
C SER A 81 4.05 -9.86 14.16
N ARG A 82 3.37 -8.90 14.79
CA ARG A 82 3.22 -7.51 14.31
C ARG A 82 4.55 -6.90 13.89
N ALA A 83 5.58 -7.00 14.74
CA ALA A 83 6.91 -6.48 14.46
C ALA A 83 7.56 -7.12 13.23
N ARG A 84 7.28 -8.39 12.94
CA ARG A 84 7.83 -9.07 11.76
C ARG A 84 7.13 -8.64 10.48
N VAL A 85 5.81 -8.52 10.50
CA VAL A 85 5.04 -8.00 9.35
C VAL A 85 5.49 -6.57 9.04
N HIS A 86 5.57 -5.72 10.06
CA HIS A 86 6.01 -4.33 9.91
C HIS A 86 7.38 -4.23 9.25
N ARG A 87 8.40 -4.94 9.75
CA ARG A 87 9.74 -4.92 9.13
C ARG A 87 9.75 -5.36 7.67
N LEU A 88 8.93 -6.34 7.30
CA LEU A 88 8.84 -6.78 5.90
C LEU A 88 8.15 -5.72 5.03
N ALA A 89 7.05 -5.16 5.53
CA ALA A 89 6.33 -4.08 4.88
C ALA A 89 7.24 -2.87 4.65
N THR A 90 7.99 -2.41 5.66
CA THR A 90 8.95 -1.30 5.53
C THR A 90 10.00 -1.57 4.46
N GLY A 91 10.56 -2.79 4.43
CA GLY A 91 11.52 -3.18 3.39
C GLY A 91 10.93 -3.10 1.99
N VAL A 92 9.74 -3.66 1.79
CA VAL A 92 9.05 -3.66 0.47
C VAL A 92 8.66 -2.25 0.05
N VAL A 93 8.06 -1.47 0.94
CA VAL A 93 7.61 -0.10 0.66
C VAL A 93 8.80 0.79 0.32
N GLY A 94 9.93 0.63 1.02
CA GLY A 94 11.16 1.35 0.70
C GLY A 94 11.74 1.00 -0.68
N GLU A 95 11.69 -0.26 -1.12
CA GLU A 95 12.09 -0.62 -2.50
C GLU A 95 11.12 -0.04 -3.54
N VAL A 96 9.82 -0.15 -3.29
CA VAL A 96 8.79 0.38 -4.21
C VAL A 96 8.90 1.91 -4.34
N SER A 97 9.10 2.63 -3.23
CA SER A 97 9.34 4.09 -3.22
C SER A 97 10.57 4.47 -4.05
N ARG A 98 11.70 3.76 -3.87
CA ARG A 98 12.90 3.98 -4.69
C ARG A 98 12.64 3.73 -6.17
N SER A 99 11.97 2.63 -6.49
CA SER A 99 11.62 2.28 -7.86
C SER A 99 10.66 3.32 -8.47
N ALA A 100 9.69 3.83 -7.71
CA ALA A 100 8.81 4.89 -8.16
C ALA A 100 9.58 6.19 -8.43
N THR A 101 10.44 6.61 -7.50
CA THR A 101 11.32 7.78 -7.67
C THR A 101 12.16 7.70 -8.94
N ASN A 102 12.74 6.52 -9.20
CA ASN A 102 13.59 6.32 -10.38
C ASN A 102 12.81 6.32 -11.71
N LEU A 103 11.52 5.97 -11.69
CA LEU A 103 10.72 5.76 -12.90
C LEU A 103 9.82 6.94 -13.25
N VAL A 104 9.17 7.51 -12.24
CA VAL A 104 8.15 8.56 -12.39
C VAL A 104 8.66 9.91 -11.86
N GLY A 105 9.72 9.91 -11.03
CA GLY A 105 10.21 11.09 -10.33
C GLY A 105 9.67 11.16 -8.90
N ALA A 106 9.95 12.26 -8.20
CA ALA A 106 9.56 12.46 -6.79
C ALA A 106 8.06 12.74 -6.58
N ASP A 107 7.25 12.61 -7.63
CA ASP A 107 5.82 12.97 -7.63
C ASP A 107 4.92 11.83 -7.14
N THR A 108 5.43 10.61 -7.02
CA THR A 108 4.69 9.45 -6.50
C THR A 108 4.95 9.25 -5.01
N THR A 109 3.89 9.29 -4.20
CA THR A 109 3.96 8.94 -2.77
C THR A 109 3.60 7.46 -2.55
N VAL A 110 4.49 6.67 -1.93
CA VAL A 110 4.26 5.25 -1.63
C VAL A 110 4.07 5.04 -0.12
N ILE A 111 2.92 4.52 0.29
CA ILE A 111 2.58 4.28 1.71
C ILE A 111 2.24 2.81 1.94
N GLY A 112 2.74 2.23 3.02
CA GLY A 112 2.38 0.90 3.50
C GLY A 112 1.30 0.91 4.57
N VAL A 113 0.36 -0.03 4.50
CA VAL A 113 -0.63 -0.28 5.56
C VAL A 113 -0.58 -1.73 5.99
N VAL A 114 -0.29 -1.98 7.26
CA VAL A 114 -0.22 -3.33 7.84
C VAL A 114 -1.54 -3.69 8.51
N VAL A 115 -2.13 -4.80 8.07
CA VAL A 115 -3.38 -5.36 8.61
C VAL A 115 -3.05 -6.62 9.41
N MET A 116 -3.33 -6.62 10.71
CA MET A 116 -3.04 -7.72 11.64
C MET A 116 -4.27 -8.53 12.06
N SER A 117 -5.47 -8.09 11.70
CA SER A 117 -6.72 -8.78 12.00
C SER A 117 -7.78 -8.53 10.92
N PRO A 118 -8.80 -9.40 10.77
CA PRO A 118 -9.90 -9.15 9.84
C PRO A 118 -10.61 -7.82 10.08
N ALA A 119 -10.79 -7.44 11.35
CA ALA A 119 -11.43 -6.16 11.74
C ALA A 119 -10.59 -4.92 11.37
N GLU A 120 -9.29 -5.07 11.12
CA GLU A 120 -8.44 -3.99 10.66
C GLU A 120 -8.54 -3.74 9.14
N ARG A 121 -9.14 -4.67 8.37
CA ARG A 121 -9.30 -4.50 6.93
C ARG A 121 -10.22 -3.34 6.59
N ASP A 122 -11.31 -3.19 7.34
CA ASP A 122 -12.26 -2.09 7.12
C ASP A 122 -11.62 -0.73 7.40
N LEU A 123 -10.77 -0.65 8.45
CA LEU A 123 -9.99 0.55 8.76
C LEU A 123 -9.00 0.88 7.64
N ALA A 124 -8.25 -0.11 7.17
CA ALA A 124 -7.32 0.07 6.07
C ALA A 124 -8.04 0.43 4.76
N ALA A 125 -9.21 -0.16 4.47
CA ALA A 125 -10.00 0.16 3.30
C ALA A 125 -10.62 1.57 3.39
N ALA A 126 -11.05 2.01 4.57
CA ALA A 126 -11.48 3.39 4.80
C ALA A 126 -10.34 4.39 4.58
N CYS A 127 -9.14 4.09 5.08
CA CYS A 127 -7.93 4.87 4.80
C CYS A 127 -7.63 4.94 3.31
N VAL A 128 -7.66 3.81 2.59
CA VAL A 128 -7.42 3.80 1.14
C VAL A 128 -8.46 4.65 0.40
N ARG A 129 -9.74 4.58 0.79
CA ARG A 129 -10.78 5.45 0.22
C ARG A 129 -10.46 6.92 0.46
N HIS A 130 -10.06 7.28 1.68
CA HIS A 130 -9.70 8.66 1.99
C HIS A 130 -8.47 9.16 1.22
N VAL A 131 -7.45 8.31 1.08
CA VAL A 131 -6.28 8.58 0.24
C VAL A 131 -6.65 8.73 -1.24
N ALA A 132 -7.59 7.92 -1.74
CA ALA A 132 -8.11 8.07 -3.10
C ALA A 132 -8.82 9.43 -3.27
N GLU A 133 -9.40 9.95 -2.20
CA GLU A 133 -10.07 11.25 -2.23
C GLU A 133 -9.13 12.44 -2.09
N GLN A 134 -8.11 12.31 -1.26
CA GLN A 134 -7.15 13.36 -0.99
C GLN A 134 -5.74 12.73 -0.98
N PRO A 135 -5.11 12.56 -2.14
CA PRO A 135 -3.79 11.95 -2.22
C PRO A 135 -2.77 12.70 -1.34
N PRO A 136 -2.04 12.03 -0.44
CA PRO A 136 -1.03 12.68 0.38
C PRO A 136 0.19 13.06 -0.47
N HIS A 137 0.73 14.26 -0.24
CA HIS A 137 1.98 14.74 -0.87
C HIS A 137 3.22 14.47 -0.02
N ARG A 138 3.07 13.76 1.10
CA ARG A 138 4.12 13.42 2.06
C ARG A 138 3.92 11.99 2.55
N GLY A 139 4.95 11.45 3.19
CA GLY A 139 4.91 10.11 3.77
C GLY A 139 5.35 9.00 2.82
N ASP A 140 6.07 9.35 1.75
CA ASP A 140 6.73 8.37 0.90
C ASP A 140 7.66 7.48 1.72
N GLY A 141 7.55 6.17 1.52
CA GLY A 141 8.31 5.17 2.26
C GLY A 141 7.73 4.79 3.64
N LEU A 142 6.70 5.47 4.13
CA LEU A 142 6.16 5.24 5.48
C LEU A 142 5.26 3.99 5.54
N VAL A 143 5.24 3.34 6.71
CA VAL A 143 4.41 2.17 6.97
C VAL A 143 3.65 2.33 8.28
N PHE A 144 2.33 2.24 8.21
CA PHE A 144 1.44 2.37 9.36
C PHE A 144 0.74 1.06 9.66
N HIS A 145 0.32 0.84 10.91
CA HIS A 145 -0.62 -0.23 11.20
C HIS A 145 -2.05 0.27 11.04
N ALA A 146 -2.91 -0.55 10.47
CA ALA A 146 -4.33 -0.26 10.35
C ALA A 146 -5.00 -0.01 11.71
N SER A 147 -4.48 -0.60 12.79
CA SER A 147 -4.92 -0.30 14.16
C SER A 147 -4.71 1.15 14.57
N ASP A 148 -3.69 1.81 14.03
CA ASP A 148 -3.33 3.20 14.38
C ASP A 148 -4.35 4.18 13.77
N LEU A 149 -5.07 3.76 12.72
CA LEU A 149 -6.18 4.51 12.13
C LEU A 149 -7.41 4.63 13.06
N ARG A 150 -7.41 3.94 14.20
CA ARG A 150 -8.46 4.12 15.23
C ARG A 150 -8.26 5.39 16.05
N ARG A 151 -7.01 5.86 16.16
CA ARG A 151 -6.67 7.02 16.99
C ARG A 151 -6.49 8.31 16.18
N ALA A 152 -6.10 8.19 14.91
CA ALA A 152 -5.73 9.30 14.05
C ALA A 152 -5.97 8.93 12.58
N ASN A 153 -6.24 9.92 11.72
CA ASN A 153 -6.32 9.70 10.28
C ASN A 153 -4.91 9.57 9.67
N ILE A 154 -4.82 9.17 8.40
CA ILE A 154 -3.54 8.91 7.74
C ILE A 154 -2.63 10.15 7.65
N TYR A 155 -3.19 11.35 7.50
CA TYR A 155 -2.38 12.59 7.41
C TYR A 155 -1.79 12.96 8.76
N GLU A 156 -2.56 12.84 9.84
CA GLU A 156 -2.06 13.02 11.21
C GLU A 156 -0.94 12.01 11.51
N LEU A 157 -1.10 10.75 11.09
CA LEU A 157 -0.05 9.73 11.24
C LEU A 157 1.21 10.05 10.40
N ILE A 158 1.04 10.58 9.19
CA ILE A 158 2.16 11.03 8.35
C ILE A 158 2.89 12.19 9.03
N GLU A 159 2.15 13.20 9.49
CA GLU A 159 2.71 14.36 10.19
C GLU A 159 3.50 13.94 11.43
N GLU A 160 2.95 13.09 12.28
CA GLU A 160 3.66 12.55 13.46
C GLU A 160 4.96 11.82 13.10
N ALA A 161 5.04 11.19 11.93
CA ALA A 161 6.19 10.38 11.51
C ALA A 161 7.28 11.18 10.79
N VAL A 162 6.97 12.38 10.28
CA VAL A 162 7.92 13.26 9.57
C VAL A 162 8.43 14.43 10.41
N LEU A 163 7.90 14.61 11.63
CA LEU A 163 8.39 15.53 12.66
C LEU A 163 9.55 14.92 13.46
#